data_AF-A0AAD7MWR0-F1
#
_entry.id   AF-A0AAD7MWR0-F1
#
_cell.length_a   1.000
_cell.length_b   1.000
_cell.length_c   1.000
_cell.angle_alpha   90.00
_cell.angle_beta   90.00
_cell.angle_gamma   90.00
#
_symmetry.space_group_name_H-M   'P 1'
#
loop_
_entity.id
_entity.type
_entity.pdbx_description
1 polymer ?
#
loop_
_entity_poly.entity_id
_entity_poly.type
_entity_poly.pdbx_seq_one_letter_code
_entity_poly.pdbx_strand_id
1 'polypeptide(L)'
;MLLFDALPPDILFQIVALLSLGDIVSLSTGMSQLVNKFLSHLSQERSFWLTCLRMTQLYQPLPCLNLENFSILPTEDLERLAFHSIRLARDWGPPFPQVVGPIKSFRAGAQ
;
A
#
# COMPACT_ATOMS: atom_id res chain seq x y z
N MET A 1 12.12 -12.81 18.76
CA MET A 1 11.80 -13.72 17.65
C MET A 1 10.29 -13.63 17.48
N LEU A 2 9.84 -12.98 16.40
CA LEU A 2 8.42 -12.68 16.25
C LEU A 2 7.66 -13.96 15.88
N LEU A 3 6.45 -14.10 16.41
CA LEU A 3 5.58 -15.27 16.27
C LEU A 3 5.34 -15.68 14.79
N PHE A 4 5.54 -14.75 13.86
CA PHE A 4 5.28 -14.93 12.43
C PHE A 4 6.23 -15.91 11.73
N ASP A 5 7.47 -16.06 12.20
CA ASP A 5 8.44 -17.00 11.58
C ASP A 5 8.06 -18.47 11.82
N ALA A 6 7.21 -18.73 12.82
CA ALA A 6 6.75 -20.08 13.17
C ALA A 6 5.44 -20.46 12.48
N LEU A 7 4.79 -19.53 11.77
CA LEU A 7 3.51 -19.78 11.11
C LEU A 7 3.72 -20.34 9.71
N PRO A 8 2.92 -21.33 9.29
CA PRO A 8 2.88 -21.78 7.91
C PRO A 8 2.59 -20.62 6.94
N PRO A 9 3.22 -20.60 5.74
CA PRO A 9 3.01 -19.56 4.74
C PRO A 9 1.53 -19.31 4.41
N ASP A 10 0.72 -20.36 4.37
CA ASP A 10 -0.71 -20.27 4.02
C ASP A 10 -1.51 -19.44 5.05
N ILE A 11 -1.20 -19.59 6.34
CA ILE A 11 -1.84 -18.82 7.41
C ILE A 11 -1.43 -17.36 7.31
N LEU A 12 -0.15 -17.11 7.01
CA LEU A 12 0.35 -15.75 6.81
C LEU A 12 -0.31 -15.09 5.60
N PHE A 13 -0.52 -15.83 4.51
CA PHE A 13 -1.28 -15.36 3.34
C PHE A 13 -2.73 -15.03 3.70
N GLN A 14 -3.38 -15.85 4.52
CA GLN A 14 -4.73 -15.55 5.01
C GLN A 14 -4.76 -14.29 5.88
N ILE A 15 -3.78 -14.11 6.77
CA ILE A 15 -3.67 -12.91 7.59
C ILE A 15 -3.48 -11.68 6.70
N VAL A 16 -2.57 -11.74 5.73
CA VAL A 16 -2.36 -10.65 4.77
C VAL A 16 -3.63 -10.34 3.98
N ALA A 17 -4.39 -11.37 3.57
CA ALA A 17 -5.64 -11.18 2.84
C ALA A 17 -6.73 -10.47 3.67
N LEU A 18 -6.62 -10.47 4.99
CA LEU A 18 -7.52 -9.74 5.91
C LEU A 18 -7.07 -8.30 6.18
N LEU A 19 -5.83 -7.94 5.81
CA LEU A 19 -5.29 -6.60 6.04
C LEU A 19 -5.72 -5.62 4.95
N SER A 20 -5.88 -4.35 5.33
CA SER A 20 -6.11 -3.31 4.33
C SER A 20 -4.84 -3.06 3.52
N LEU A 21 -4.99 -2.54 2.31
CA LEU A 21 -3.84 -2.20 1.46
C LEU A 21 -2.87 -1.23 2.17
N GLY A 22 -3.41 -0.31 2.97
CA GLY A 22 -2.63 0.62 3.78
C GLY A 22 -1.79 -0.08 4.85
N ASP A 23 -2.35 -1.09 5.52
CA ASP A 23 -1.64 -1.90 6.52
C ASP A 23 -0.55 -2.74 5.85
N ILE A 24 -0.86 -3.36 4.70
CA ILE A 24 0.09 -4.17 3.93
C ILE A 24 1.30 -3.35 3.51
N VAL A 25 1.07 -2.15 2.99
CA VAL A 25 2.15 -1.24 2.60
C VAL A 25 2.89 -0.68 3.81
N SER A 26 2.21 -0.42 4.92
CA SER A 26 2.86 0.00 6.16
C SER A 26 3.74 -1.11 6.74
N LEU A 27 3.35 -2.38 6.59
CA LEU A 27 4.15 -3.54 6.98
C LEU A 27 5.32 -3.78 6.03
N SER A 28 5.16 -3.51 4.72
CA SER A 28 6.26 -3.65 3.75
C SER A 28 7.29 -2.51 3.85
N THR A 29 6.86 -1.29 4.19
CA THR A 29 7.74 -0.10 4.20
C THR A 29 8.14 0.40 5.59
N GLY A 30 7.30 0.22 6.59
CA GLY A 30 7.30 1.04 7.80
C GLY A 30 8.09 0.50 8.98
N MET A 31 8.27 -0.82 9.13
CA MET A 31 9.08 -1.35 10.23
C MET A 31 9.77 -2.65 9.84
N SER A 32 11.05 -2.49 9.53
CA SER A 32 12.11 -3.47 9.76
C SER A 32 12.13 -4.71 8.87
N GLN A 33 13.14 -4.75 7.99
CA GLN A 33 13.66 -6.00 7.41
C GLN A 33 13.95 -7.11 8.46
N LEU A 34 14.05 -6.75 9.76
CA LEU A 34 14.23 -7.70 10.87
C LEU A 34 12.91 -8.19 11.49
N VAL A 35 11.79 -7.50 11.28
CA VAL A 35 10.50 -7.84 11.91
C VAL A 35 9.73 -8.86 11.10
N ASN A 36 9.86 -8.86 9.76
CA ASN A 36 9.16 -9.85 8.96
C ASN A 36 9.86 -10.10 7.60
N LYS A 37 10.91 -10.93 7.62
CA LYS A 37 11.60 -11.38 6.40
C LYS A 37 10.63 -12.03 5.40
N PHE A 38 9.60 -12.70 5.92
CA PHE A 38 8.58 -13.32 5.11
C PHE A 38 7.72 -12.29 4.37
N LEU A 39 7.23 -11.23 5.02
CA LEU A 39 6.48 -10.18 4.30
C LEU A 39 7.35 -9.42 3.31
N SER A 40 8.63 -9.19 3.63
CA SER A 40 9.60 -8.63 2.70
C SER A 40 9.74 -9.54 1.46
N HIS A 41 9.91 -10.84 1.66
CA HIS A 41 9.97 -11.83 0.58
C HIS A 41 8.67 -11.89 -0.23
N LEU A 42 7.51 -11.90 0.43
CA LEU A 42 6.21 -11.89 -0.25
C LEU A 42 5.98 -10.60 -1.04
N SER A 43 6.47 -9.46 -0.57
CA SER A 43 6.36 -8.20 -1.31
C SER A 43 7.18 -8.19 -2.60
N GLN A 44 8.12 -9.12 -2.78
CA GLN A 44 8.82 -9.31 -4.06
C GLN A 44 8.00 -10.17 -5.04
N GLU A 45 7.03 -10.93 -4.54
CA GLU A 45 6.19 -11.80 -5.35
C GLU A 45 5.11 -10.98 -6.08
N ARG A 46 4.97 -11.25 -7.38
CA ARG A 46 3.94 -10.59 -8.20
C ARG A 46 2.52 -10.95 -7.76
N SER A 47 2.32 -12.23 -7.40
CA SER A 47 1.03 -12.77 -6.98
C SER A 47 0.49 -12.09 -5.72
N PHE A 48 1.39 -11.64 -4.84
CA PHE A 48 1.06 -10.89 -3.64
C PHE A 48 0.37 -9.57 -3.99
N TRP A 49 1.01 -8.73 -4.81
CA TRP A 49 0.44 -7.44 -5.22
C TRP A 49 -0.85 -7.59 -6.02
N LEU A 50 -0.91 -8.59 -6.92
CA LEU A 50 -2.15 -8.90 -7.65
C LEU A 50 -3.30 -9.24 -6.71
N THR A 51 -3.05 -10.05 -5.68
CA THR A 51 -4.06 -10.43 -4.71
C THR A 51 -4.50 -9.23 -3.89
N CYS A 52 -3.55 -8.43 -3.40
CA CYS A 52 -3.85 -7.22 -2.62
C CYS A 52 -4.68 -6.21 -3.41
N LEU A 53 -4.31 -5.95 -4.66
CA LEU A 53 -5.03 -5.03 -5.54
C LEU A 53 -6.42 -5.55 -5.90
N ARG A 54 -6.57 -6.84 -6.23
CA ARG A 54 -7.88 -7.44 -6.51
C ARG A 54 -8.80 -7.37 -5.30
N MET A 55 -8.29 -7.69 -4.11
CA MET A 55 -9.07 -7.59 -2.87
C MET A 55 -9.47 -6.13 -2.62
N THR A 56 -8.56 -5.18 -2.82
CA THR A 56 -8.87 -3.75 -2.66
C THR A 56 -9.93 -3.27 -3.66
N GLN A 57 -9.85 -3.73 -4.92
CA GLN A 57 -10.80 -3.38 -5.98
C GLN A 57 -12.25 -3.77 -5.63
N LEU A 58 -12.45 -4.84 -4.84
CA LEU A 58 -13.79 -5.26 -4.40
C LEU A 58 -14.45 -4.22 -3.50
N TYR A 59 -13.67 -3.47 -2.73
CA TYR A 59 -14.17 -2.51 -1.74
C TYR A 59 -14.03 -1.06 -2.19
N GLN A 60 -13.04 -0.74 -3.04
CA GLN A 60 -12.76 0.62 -3.48
C GLN A 60 -12.27 0.63 -4.94
N PRO A 61 -12.71 1.60 -5.77
CA PRO A 61 -12.16 1.76 -7.11
C PRO A 61 -10.67 2.13 -7.04
N LEU A 62 -9.85 1.39 -7.79
CA LEU A 62 -8.42 1.67 -7.91
C LEU A 62 -8.18 2.84 -8.88
N PRO A 63 -7.22 3.72 -8.59
CA PRO A 63 -6.94 4.87 -9.43
C PRO A 63 -6.15 4.45 -10.66
N CYS A 64 -6.62 4.94 -11.80
CA CYS A 64 -6.05 4.67 -13.11
C CYS A 64 -5.98 3.17 -13.39
N LEU A 65 -6.94 2.69 -14.17
CA LEU A 65 -6.70 1.94 -15.40
C LEU A 65 -8.05 1.39 -15.88
N ASN A 66 -8.45 1.74 -17.09
CA ASN A 66 -9.41 0.94 -17.87
C ASN A 66 -8.81 -0.44 -18.26
N LEU A 67 -7.78 -0.91 -17.55
CA LEU A 67 -7.24 -2.26 -17.71
C LEU A 67 -8.08 -3.16 -16.83
N GLU A 68 -8.97 -3.91 -17.47
CA GLU A 68 -9.68 -5.03 -16.87
C GLU A 68 -8.71 -6.10 -16.32
N ASN A 69 -7.42 -6.05 -16.68
CA ASN A 69 -6.42 -7.06 -16.36
C ASN A 69 -5.11 -6.51 -15.77
N PHE A 70 -5.00 -6.54 -14.44
CA PHE A 70 -3.71 -6.37 -13.72
C PHE A 70 -2.67 -7.44 -14.08
N SER A 71 -3.12 -8.57 -14.63
CA SER A 71 -2.29 -9.71 -15.05
C SER A 71 -1.27 -9.36 -16.15
N ILE A 72 -1.33 -8.16 -16.74
CA ILE A 72 -0.41 -7.70 -17.77
C ILE A 72 0.74 -6.87 -17.17
N LEU A 73 0.51 -6.21 -16.02
CA LEU A 73 1.45 -5.26 -15.44
C LEU A 73 2.64 -5.93 -14.75
N PRO A 74 3.87 -5.44 -14.94
CA PRO A 74 5.02 -5.94 -14.18
C PRO A 74 4.86 -5.66 -12.68
N THR A 75 5.59 -6.41 -11.85
CA THR A 75 5.51 -6.31 -10.38
C THR A 75 5.73 -4.88 -9.88
N GLU A 76 6.72 -4.17 -10.44
CA GLU A 76 7.00 -2.77 -10.08
C GLU A 76 5.81 -1.84 -10.31
N ASP A 77 5.06 -2.05 -11.38
CA ASP A 77 3.90 -1.21 -11.70
C ASP A 77 2.70 -1.56 -10.81
N LEU A 78 2.55 -2.83 -10.42
CA LEU A 78 1.55 -3.25 -9.43
C LEU A 78 1.83 -2.63 -8.07
N GLU A 79 3.10 -2.66 -7.65
CA GLU A 79 3.55 -2.02 -6.42
C GLU A 79 3.27 -0.51 -6.47
N ARG A 80 3.71 0.17 -7.54
CA ARG A 80 3.43 1.61 -7.74
C ARG A 80 1.95 1.93 -7.69
N LEU A 81 1.10 1.10 -8.28
CA LEU A 81 -0.34 1.27 -8.27
C LEU A 81 -0.90 1.14 -6.85
N ALA A 82 -0.43 0.15 -6.08
CA ALA A 82 -0.80 0.00 -4.67
C ALA A 82 -0.42 1.24 -3.86
N PHE A 83 0.83 1.72 -3.96
CA PHE A 83 1.25 2.97 -3.30
C PHE A 83 0.44 4.18 -3.75
N HIS A 84 0.13 4.27 -5.04
CA HIS A 84 -0.65 5.37 -5.59
C HIS A 84 -2.08 5.39 -5.06
N SER A 85 -2.73 4.23 -4.98
CA SER A 85 -4.07 4.10 -4.39
C SER A 85 -4.14 4.54 -2.93
N ILE A 86 -3.14 4.17 -2.12
CA ILE A 86 -3.08 4.62 -0.72
C ILE A 86 -2.88 6.13 -0.64
N ARG A 87 -1.98 6.69 -1.46
CA ARG A 87 -1.76 8.13 -1.51
C ARG A 87 -3.05 8.87 -1.87
N LEU A 88 -3.77 8.39 -2.87
CA LEU A 88 -5.02 9.02 -3.27
C LEU A 88 -6.11 8.87 -2.20
N ALA A 89 -6.24 7.69 -1.58
CA ALA A 89 -7.15 7.49 -0.46
C ALA A 89 -6.84 8.44 0.71
N ARG A 90 -5.56 8.69 0.99
CA ARG A 90 -5.13 9.64 2.02
C ARG A 90 -5.37 11.09 1.62
N ASP A 91 -5.05 11.46 0.39
CA ASP A 91 -5.08 12.85 -0.07
C ASP A 91 -6.52 13.32 -0.39
N TRP A 92 -7.40 12.40 -0.82
CA TRP A 92 -8.78 12.69 -1.25
C TRP A 92 -9.86 12.09 -0.33
N GLY A 93 -9.49 11.23 0.61
CA GLY A 93 -10.44 10.65 1.57
C GLY A 93 -11.00 11.65 2.59
N PRO A 94 -10.20 12.58 3.15
CA PRO A 94 -10.71 13.58 4.08
C PRO A 94 -11.69 14.56 3.42
N PRO A 95 -12.76 14.98 4.10
CA PRO A 95 -13.73 15.94 3.56
C PRO A 95 -13.16 17.36 3.39
N PHE A 96 -12.00 17.63 4.01
CA PHE A 96 -11.32 18.91 3.95
C PHE A 96 -9.84 18.70 3.66
N PRO A 97 -9.20 19.58 2.87
CA PRO A 97 -7.78 19.48 2.59
C PRO A 97 -6.97 19.60 3.89
N GLN A 98 -6.13 18.61 4.15
CA GLN A 98 -5.21 18.63 5.28
C GLN A 98 -3.87 19.20 4.83
N VAL A 99 -3.37 20.20 5.56
CA VAL A 99 -2.01 20.71 5.32
C VAL A 99 -1.03 19.70 5.89
N VAL A 100 -0.29 19.03 5.02
CA VAL A 100 0.78 18.10 5.40
C VAL A 100 2.12 18.85 5.30
N GLY A 101 2.67 19.24 6.46
CA GLY A 101 3.99 19.86 6.56
C GLY A 101 3.97 21.30 7.11
N PRO A 102 5.15 21.92 7.28
CA PRO A 102 5.27 23.24 7.87
C PRO A 102 4.67 24.31 6.94
N ILE A 103 3.70 25.08 7.45
CA ILE A 103 3.15 26.25 6.77
C ILE A 103 4.23 27.34 6.76
N LYS A 104 4.81 27.60 5.59
CA LYS A 104 5.66 28.78 5.39
C LYS A 104 4.76 29.97 5.05
N SER A 105 4.51 30.84 6.02
CA SER A 105 3.86 32.13 5.77
C SER A 105 4.87 33.08 5.10
N PHE A 106 4.56 33.54 3.89
CA PHE A 106 5.24 34.67 3.27
C PHE A 106 4.43 35.94 3.52
N ARG A 107 5.07 37.02 3.99
CA ARG A 107 4.45 38.35 3.92
C ARG A 107 4.37 38.76 2.47
N ALA A 108 3.16 38.78 1.91
CA ALA A 108 2.90 39.51 0.68
C ALA A 108 2.90 41.00 1.01
N GLY A 109 3.88 41.74 0.49
CA GLY A 109 4.02 43.18 0.69
C GLY A 109 5.28 43.56 1.48
N ALA A 110 6.41 43.62 0.79
CA ALA A 110 7.48 44.55 1.14
C ALA A 110 7.41 45.67 0.09
N GLN A 111 6.87 46.81 0.51
CA GLN A 111 7.15 48.11 -0.12
C GLN A 111 8.47 48.62 0.44
#